data_AF-A0A3D6EUY9-F1
#
_entry.id   AF-A0A3D6EUY9-F1
#
_cell.length_a   1.000
_cell.length_b   1.000
_cell.length_c   1.000
_cell.angle_alpha   90.00
_cell.angle_beta   90.00
_cell.angle_gamma   90.00
#
_symmetry.space_group_name_H-M   'P 1'
#
loop_
_entity.id
_entity.type
_entity.pdbx_description
1 polymer ?
#
loop_
_entity_poly.entity_id
_entity_poly.type
_entity_poly.pdbx_seq_one_letter_code
_entity_poly.pdbx_strand_id
1 'polypeptide(L)'
;MLTDESEIREVHGITESQRQRIMDFLQGAVYSWCNSQKNEWFAARDLLGGGNFHWAGTPMIVLYEKSHDIEQAGKDAGWLLKRVLQDDKRTFESSSDGWVKQYRWTGKELN
;
A
#
# COMPACT_ATOMS: atom_id res chain seq x y z
N MET A 1 -2.27 -11.43 3.74
CA MET A 1 -2.96 -11.49 5.03
C MET A 1 -2.12 -10.80 6.09
N LEU A 2 -2.70 -9.90 6.87
CA LEU A 2 -2.04 -9.31 8.04
C LEU A 2 -2.17 -10.24 9.25
N THR A 3 -1.13 -10.28 10.10
CA THR A 3 -1.17 -11.07 11.35
C THR A 3 -1.99 -10.41 12.45
N ASP A 4 -2.18 -9.10 12.39
CA ASP A 4 -3.00 -8.34 13.33
C ASP A 4 -4.35 -7.96 12.71
N GLU A 5 -5.42 -8.14 13.48
CA GLU A 5 -6.72 -7.58 13.13
C GLU A 5 -6.71 -6.08 13.44
N SER A 6 -6.71 -5.25 12.39
CA SER A 6 -6.77 -3.81 12.55
C SER A 6 -7.63 -3.17 11.47
N GLU A 7 -8.35 -2.09 11.83
CA GLU A 7 -9.35 -1.41 10.98
C GLU A 7 -8.84 -1.17 9.55
N ILE A 8 -9.61 -1.54 8.52
CA ILE A 8 -9.32 -1.19 7.13
C ILE A 8 -10.40 -0.21 6.68
N ARG A 9 -9.99 1.03 6.39
CA ARG A 9 -10.91 2.06 5.89
C ARG A 9 -11.08 1.96 4.39
N GLU A 10 -12.32 2.17 3.97
CA GLU A 10 -12.61 2.30 2.55
C GLU A 10 -12.19 3.69 2.05
N VAL A 11 -11.58 3.72 0.87
CA VAL A 11 -11.26 4.97 0.18
C VAL A 11 -12.39 5.32 -0.77
N HIS A 12 -13.02 6.48 -0.56
CA HIS A 12 -14.10 7.00 -1.40
C HIS A 12 -13.59 8.03 -2.43
N GLY A 13 -14.45 8.41 -3.37
CA GLY A 13 -14.14 9.41 -4.41
C GLY A 13 -13.34 8.86 -5.60
N ILE A 14 -13.28 7.53 -5.74
CA ILE A 14 -12.69 6.82 -6.88
C ILE A 14 -13.67 5.75 -7.36
N THR A 15 -13.64 5.42 -8.65
CA THR A 15 -14.43 4.30 -9.19
C THR A 15 -13.82 2.95 -8.81
N GLU A 16 -14.62 1.89 -8.88
CA GLU A 16 -14.11 0.54 -8.65
C GLU A 16 -13.02 0.13 -9.65
N SER A 17 -13.10 0.58 -10.91
CA SER A 17 -12.04 0.34 -11.89
C SER A 17 -10.74 1.07 -11.56
N GLN A 18 -10.83 2.31 -11.04
CA GLN A 18 -9.66 3.05 -10.56
C GLN A 18 -9.06 2.37 -9.32
N ARG A 19 -9.91 1.95 -8.38
CA ARG A 19 -9.52 1.21 -7.18
C ARG A 19 -8.77 -0.07 -7.54
N GLN A 20 -9.30 -0.89 -8.44
CA GLN A 20 -8.65 -2.12 -8.88
C GLN A 20 -7.28 -1.85 -9.50
N ARG A 21 -7.18 -0.86 -10.41
CA ARG A 21 -5.89 -0.49 -11.02
C ARG A 21 -4.85 -0.03 -10.00
N ILE A 22 -5.26 0.69 -8.96
CA ILE A 22 -4.39 1.09 -7.86
C ILE A 22 -3.96 -0.14 -7.06
N MET A 23 -4.90 -1.03 -6.73
CA MET A 23 -4.59 -2.25 -5.98
C MET A 23 -3.63 -3.17 -6.74
N ASP A 24 -3.82 -3.37 -8.05
CA ASP A 24 -2.93 -4.16 -8.90
C ASP A 24 -1.52 -3.53 -8.93
N PHE A 25 -1.45 -2.20 -9.07
CA PHE A 25 -0.18 -1.46 -9.07
C PHE A 25 0.56 -1.60 -7.73
N LEU A 26 -0.15 -1.44 -6.61
CA LEU A 26 0.41 -1.63 -5.27
C LEU A 26 0.84 -3.07 -5.03
N GLN A 27 0.05 -4.05 -5.47
CA GLN A 27 0.39 -5.47 -5.34
C GLN A 27 1.70 -5.79 -6.08
N GLY A 28 1.88 -5.25 -7.30
CA GLY A 28 3.13 -5.36 -8.05
C GLY A 28 4.32 -4.75 -7.30
N ALA A 29 4.14 -3.57 -6.68
CA ALA A 29 5.18 -2.93 -5.86
C ALA A 29 5.54 -3.78 -4.62
N VAL A 30 4.54 -4.33 -3.93
CA VAL A 30 4.75 -5.25 -2.79
C VAL A 30 5.45 -6.53 -3.24
N TYR A 31 5.09 -7.08 -4.40
CA TYR A 31 5.77 -8.24 -4.97
C TYR A 31 7.26 -7.97 -5.22
N SER A 32 7.56 -6.86 -5.89
CA SER A 32 8.92 -6.41 -6.14
C SER A 32 9.72 -6.24 -4.83
N TRP A 33 9.15 -5.55 -3.84
CA TRP A 33 9.79 -5.34 -2.54
C TRP A 33 10.12 -6.64 -1.83
N CYS A 34 9.16 -7.55 -1.69
CA CYS A 34 9.38 -8.82 -1.00
C CYS A 34 10.43 -9.69 -1.70
N ASN A 35 10.61 -9.54 -3.02
CA ASN A 35 11.62 -10.27 -3.76
C ASN A 35 13.03 -9.67 -3.63
N SER A 36 13.16 -8.34 -3.66
CA SER A 36 14.45 -7.65 -3.64
C SER A 36 14.98 -7.36 -2.22
N GLN A 37 14.09 -7.10 -1.26
CA GLN A 37 14.42 -6.70 0.11
C GLN A 37 13.80 -7.67 1.12
N LYS A 38 14.32 -8.89 1.14
CA LYS A 38 13.83 -9.95 2.04
C LYS A 38 14.00 -9.51 3.50
N ASN A 39 12.94 -9.67 4.28
CA ASN A 39 12.87 -9.37 5.71
C ASN A 39 13.00 -7.88 6.11
N GLU A 40 12.86 -6.96 5.16
CA GLU A 40 12.86 -5.53 5.45
C GLU A 40 11.45 -4.97 5.70
N TRP A 41 11.38 -3.98 6.60
CA TRP A 41 10.16 -3.23 6.89
C TRP A 41 9.90 -2.20 5.78
N PHE A 42 8.63 -2.00 5.43
CA PHE A 42 8.22 -1.00 4.45
C PHE A 42 6.89 -0.32 4.84
N ALA A 43 6.72 0.89 4.35
CA ALA A 43 5.49 1.65 4.37
C ALA A 43 5.10 2.06 2.95
N ALA A 44 3.92 2.66 2.78
CA ALA A 44 3.47 3.16 1.48
C ALA A 44 4.49 4.12 0.82
N ARG A 45 5.16 4.96 1.61
CA ARG A 45 6.20 5.88 1.11
C ARG A 45 7.44 5.17 0.58
N ASP A 46 7.77 3.98 1.07
CA ASP A 46 8.94 3.23 0.58
C ASP A 46 8.65 2.62 -0.80
N LEU A 47 7.36 2.41 -1.10
CA LEU A 47 6.88 1.95 -2.40
C LEU A 47 6.58 3.11 -3.38
N LEU A 48 6.20 4.29 -2.86
CA LEU A 48 5.56 5.35 -3.66
C LEU A 48 6.12 6.77 -3.46
N GLY A 49 6.87 7.03 -2.39
CA GLY A 49 7.01 8.36 -1.79
C GLY A 49 8.44 8.84 -1.53
N GLY A 50 9.46 8.11 -1.99
CA GLY A 50 10.84 8.60 -2.04
C GLY A 50 11.03 9.60 -3.19
N GLY A 51 11.96 9.33 -4.12
CA GLY A 51 12.12 10.14 -5.34
C GLY A 51 10.96 10.07 -6.34
N ASN A 52 9.93 9.25 -6.08
CA ASN A 52 8.83 8.97 -7.00
C ASN A 52 7.48 9.58 -6.54
N PHE A 53 7.54 10.76 -5.90
CA PHE A 53 6.35 11.46 -5.38
C PHE A 53 5.48 12.12 -6.47
N HIS A 54 5.90 12.07 -7.73
CA HIS A 54 5.11 12.48 -8.88
C HIS A 54 4.40 11.29 -9.52
N TRP A 55 3.14 11.09 -9.16
CA TRP A 55 2.37 9.91 -9.61
C TRP A 55 1.78 10.02 -11.02
N ALA A 56 2.10 11.08 -11.77
CA ALA A 56 1.63 11.27 -13.13
C ALA A 56 2.01 10.04 -14.01
N GLY A 57 1.05 9.56 -14.80
CA GLY A 57 1.21 8.36 -15.62
C GLY A 57 1.05 7.03 -14.89
N THR A 58 0.81 7.04 -13.58
CA THR A 58 0.48 5.84 -12.79
C THR A 58 -0.99 5.86 -12.36
N PRO A 59 -1.59 4.71 -12.01
CA PRO A 59 -2.93 4.67 -11.42
C PRO A 59 -3.08 5.48 -10.12
N MET A 60 -1.97 5.76 -9.41
CA MET A 60 -1.98 6.48 -8.14
C MET A 60 -2.40 7.95 -8.28
N ILE A 61 -2.25 8.54 -9.49
CA ILE A 61 -2.56 9.96 -9.72
C ILE A 61 -3.99 10.34 -9.33
N VAL A 62 -4.92 9.39 -9.46
CA VAL A 62 -6.34 9.57 -9.12
C VAL A 62 -6.54 9.94 -7.64
N LEU A 63 -5.69 9.41 -6.75
CA LEU A 63 -5.76 9.73 -5.31
C LEU A 63 -5.42 11.18 -5.02
N TYR A 64 -4.54 11.78 -5.83
CA TYR A 64 -4.25 13.20 -5.75
C TYR A 64 -5.32 14.01 -6.47
N GLU A 65 -5.69 13.68 -7.70
CA GLU A 65 -6.64 14.45 -8.51
C GLU A 65 -8.02 14.63 -7.85
N LYS A 66 -8.47 13.67 -7.04
CA LYS A 66 -9.78 13.76 -6.38
C LYS A 66 -9.87 14.85 -5.29
N SER A 67 -8.75 15.27 -4.70
CA SER A 67 -8.73 16.25 -3.60
C SER A 67 -7.69 17.37 -3.76
N HIS A 68 -6.71 17.18 -4.65
CA HIS A 68 -5.51 18.00 -4.81
C HIS A 68 -4.70 18.17 -3.51
N ASP A 69 -4.86 17.24 -2.56
CA ASP A 69 -4.22 17.24 -1.25
C ASP A 69 -3.23 16.07 -1.16
N ILE A 70 -1.94 16.41 -1.01
CA ILE A 70 -0.84 15.44 -0.95
C ILE A 70 -0.94 14.57 0.31
N GLU A 71 -1.31 15.16 1.45
CA GLU A 71 -1.39 14.43 2.71
C GLU A 71 -2.55 13.44 2.67
N GLN A 72 -3.71 13.86 2.17
CA GLN A 72 -4.86 12.98 2.01
C GLN A 72 -4.59 11.86 1.00
N ALA A 73 -3.93 12.18 -0.12
CA ALA A 73 -3.55 11.19 -1.13
C ALA A 73 -2.60 10.13 -0.54
N GLY A 74 -1.64 10.54 0.30
CA GLY A 74 -0.75 9.63 1.03
C GLY A 74 -1.48 8.74 2.03
N LYS A 75 -2.45 9.29 2.78
CA LYS A 75 -3.30 8.53 3.70
C LYS A 75 -4.12 7.47 2.94
N ASP A 76 -4.73 7.85 1.82
CA ASP A 76 -5.53 6.96 0.99
C ASP A 76 -4.67 5.84 0.37
N ALA A 77 -3.46 6.16 -0.08
CA ALA A 77 -2.50 5.16 -0.54
C ALA A 77 -2.14 4.17 0.58
N GLY A 78 -1.98 4.65 1.82
CA GLY A 78 -1.75 3.79 2.99
C GLY A 78 -2.91 2.83 3.28
N TRP A 79 -4.16 3.31 3.18
CA TRP A 79 -5.34 2.46 3.36
C TRP A 79 -5.49 1.40 2.27
N LEU A 80 -5.27 1.79 1.00
CA LEU A 80 -5.30 0.84 -0.12
C LEU A 80 -4.18 -0.18 -0.04
N LEU A 81 -2.97 0.23 0.38
CA LEU A 81 -1.88 -0.71 0.64
C LEU A 81 -2.27 -1.71 1.72
N LYS A 82 -2.82 -1.24 2.84
CA LYS A 82 -3.28 -2.13 3.91
C LYS A 82 -4.29 -3.15 3.42
N ARG A 83 -5.23 -2.72 2.57
CA ARG A 83 -6.20 -3.62 1.93
C ARG A 83 -5.51 -4.66 1.05
N VAL A 84 -4.57 -4.24 0.20
CA VAL A 84 -3.76 -5.15 -0.64
C VAL A 84 -3.05 -6.19 0.22
N LEU A 85 -2.40 -5.77 1.32
CA LEU A 85 -1.70 -6.69 2.22
C LEU A 85 -2.64 -7.64 2.96
N GLN A 86 -3.86 -7.21 3.28
CA GLN A 86 -4.87 -8.09 3.87
C GLN A 86 -5.27 -9.20 2.91
N ASP A 87 -5.54 -8.85 1.65
CA ASP A 87 -6.04 -9.77 0.63
C ASP A 87 -4.90 -10.60 -0.04
N ASP A 88 -3.63 -10.28 0.23
CA ASP A 88 -2.48 -11.01 -0.31
C ASP A 88 -2.35 -12.44 0.28
N LYS A 89 -1.84 -13.39 -0.52
CA LYS A 89 -1.55 -14.76 -0.07
C LYS A 89 -0.38 -14.85 0.93
N ARG A 90 0.52 -13.87 0.92
CA ARG A 90 1.65 -13.77 1.85
C ARG A 90 1.19 -13.24 3.20
N THR A 91 1.86 -13.66 4.26
CA THR A 91 1.57 -13.22 5.63
C THR A 91 2.50 -12.08 6.03
N PHE A 92 1.92 -10.95 6.44
CA PHE A 92 2.64 -9.75 6.83
C PHE A 92 2.39 -9.43 8.29
N GLU A 93 3.45 -9.06 9.01
CA GLU A 93 3.32 -8.42 10.31
C GLU A 93 3.34 -6.90 10.15
N SER A 94 2.77 -6.20 11.12
CA SER A 94 2.71 -4.74 11.11
C SER A 94 3.24 -4.12 12.41
N SER A 95 3.85 -2.94 12.31
CA SER A 95 4.32 -2.14 13.44
C SER A 95 3.82 -0.71 13.33
N SER A 96 3.51 -0.12 14.48
CA SER A 96 3.12 1.29 14.64
C SER A 96 4.17 2.08 15.42
N ASP A 97 5.37 1.53 15.63
CA ASP A 97 6.40 2.15 16.48
C ASP A 97 7.08 3.36 15.80
N GLY A 98 6.91 3.49 14.48
CA GLY A 98 7.40 4.61 13.68
C GLY A 98 6.34 5.69 13.41
N TRP A 99 6.76 6.75 12.72
CA TRP A 99 5.89 7.87 12.29
C TRP A 99 4.75 7.45 11.35
N VAL A 100 4.90 6.31 10.69
CA VAL A 100 3.92 5.76 9.75
C VAL A 100 3.77 4.27 10.02
N LYS A 101 2.62 3.71 9.66
CA LYS A 101 2.38 2.26 9.74
C LYS A 101 3.36 1.53 8.81
N GLN A 102 4.04 0.53 9.35
CA GLN A 102 5.01 -0.29 8.62
C GLN A 102 4.57 -1.76 8.59
N TYR A 103 5.05 -2.48 7.58
CA TYR A 103 4.75 -3.87 7.32
C TYR A 103 6.02 -4.63 6.96
N ARG A 104 6.06 -5.92 7.26
CA ARG A 104 7.14 -6.81 6.85
C ARG A 104 6.58 -8.17 6.46
N TRP A 105 7.08 -8.74 5.37
CA TRP A 105 6.73 -10.11 5.00
C TRP A 105 7.40 -11.09 5.96
N THR A 106 6.61 -12.01 6.53
CA THR A 106 7.08 -13.02 7.50
C THR A 106 7.77 -14.22 6.86
N GLY A 107 7.88 -14.26 5.53
CA GLY A 107 8.36 -15.42 4.78
C GLY A 107 7.32 -16.53 4.60
N LYS A 108 6.12 -16.39 5.20
CA LYS A 108 5.01 -17.34 5.06
C LYS A 108 4.07 -16.94 3.92
N GLU A 109 3.55 -17.95 3.22
CA GLU A 109 2.58 -17.81 2.14
C GLU A 109 1.56 -18.94 2.25
N LEU A 110 0.28 -18.61 2.07
CA LEU A 110 -0.78 -19.60 1.99
C LEU A 110 -0.79 -20.21 0.59
N ASN A 111 -0.80 -21.54 0.52
CA ASN A 111 -0.87 -22.31 -0.73
C ASN A 111 -2.26 -22.26 -1.36
#